data_AF-A0A7S4SI44-F1
#
_entry.id   AF-A0A7S4SI44-F1
#
_cell.length_a   1.000
_cell.length_b   1.000
_cell.length_c   1.000
_cell.angle_alpha   90.00
_cell.angle_beta   90.00
_cell.angle_gamma   90.00
#
_symmetry.space_group_name_H-M   'P 1'
#
loop_
_entity.id
_entity.type
_entity.pdbx_description
1 polymer ?
#
loop_
_entity_poly.entity_id
_entity_poly.type
_entity_poly.pdbx_seq_one_letter_code
_entity_poly.pdbx_strand_id
1 'polypeptide(L)'
;MVQSRNQPSSCLSCSSGSGSMKFVLSVALVAFVVLAVAPAASGARTLRKAGESGQAGGKFTAESDRTITKVVKLLQKMLDNSKQEGEQDRELFAKHKCYCDDETAAKTTSVKTLMKQIGLFENDIQQLQGSNSLLSSQVAQLQTDMDANAKARTDAAALRASAKTAFQQEETDLTAAIGQLGQAVDVLAAIGGDQSLQAAADHTTFMANYSLVNLRSSVKQALLAANTFLAPAELSKADAFLQAPFTGAYAASSGEIVGILKQMK
;
A
#
# COMPACT_ATOMS: atom_id res chain seq x y z
N MET A 1 -2.18 -36.49 46.17
CA MET A 1 -1.54 -37.26 47.26
C MET A 1 -2.39 -38.46 47.70
N VAL A 2 -3.07 -39.15 46.79
CA VAL A 2 -3.73 -40.46 47.06
C VAL A 2 -3.71 -41.25 45.75
N GLN A 3 -3.24 -42.51 45.79
CA GLN A 3 -3.17 -43.56 44.74
C GLN A 3 -1.79 -44.09 44.30
N SER A 4 -0.72 -43.91 45.09
CA SER A 4 0.58 -44.58 44.82
C SER A 4 0.80 -45.91 45.57
N ARG A 5 -0.21 -46.52 46.22
CA ARG A 5 0.04 -47.58 47.23
C ARG A 5 -0.36 -49.01 46.89
N ASN A 6 -0.70 -49.36 45.65
CA ASN A 6 -0.94 -50.78 45.35
C ASN A 6 -0.75 -51.15 43.88
N GLN A 7 0.48 -50.95 43.34
CA GLN A 7 0.86 -51.63 42.11
C GLN A 7 1.53 -52.98 42.46
N PRO A 8 1.10 -54.10 41.87
CA PRO A 8 1.85 -55.35 41.95
C PRO A 8 3.23 -55.14 41.31
N SER A 9 4.26 -55.63 41.97
CA SER A 9 5.69 -55.52 41.61
C SER A 9 6.03 -56.01 40.19
N SER A 10 5.11 -56.71 39.53
CA SER A 10 5.22 -57.15 38.14
C SER A 10 5.13 -56.03 37.10
N CYS A 11 4.60 -54.84 37.43
CA CYS A 11 4.52 -53.73 36.48
C CYS A 11 5.78 -52.86 36.46
N LEU A 12 6.57 -52.82 37.54
CA LEU A 12 7.84 -52.08 37.58
C LEU A 12 8.90 -52.68 36.64
N SER A 13 8.89 -53.99 36.40
CA SER A 13 9.86 -54.64 35.50
C SER A 13 9.59 -54.42 34.01
N CYS A 14 8.41 -53.93 33.62
CA CYS A 14 8.11 -53.60 32.21
C CYS A 14 8.61 -52.19 31.82
N SER A 15 8.87 -51.33 32.80
CA SER A 15 9.28 -49.93 32.61
C SER A 15 10.75 -49.74 32.23
N SER A 16 11.60 -50.76 32.33
CA SER A 16 13.07 -50.59 32.18
C SER A 16 13.59 -50.68 30.73
N GLY A 17 12.69 -50.87 29.75
CA GLY A 17 13.05 -51.05 28.33
C GLY A 17 12.53 -49.94 27.42
N SER A 18 12.80 -48.67 27.70
CA SER A 18 12.53 -47.58 26.74
C SER A 18 13.77 -46.70 26.56
N GLY A 19 14.59 -47.09 25.59
CA GLY A 19 15.74 -46.34 25.13
C GLY A 19 15.30 -44.99 24.57
N SER A 20 15.83 -43.93 25.17
CA SER A 20 15.67 -42.56 24.73
C SER A 20 16.68 -42.25 23.61
N MET A 21 16.24 -42.03 22.37
CA MET A 21 17.01 -41.18 21.46
C MET A 21 16.17 -40.58 20.31
N LYS A 22 15.89 -39.28 20.47
CA LYS A 22 15.87 -38.20 19.45
C LYS A 22 14.75 -38.21 18.39
N PHE A 23 13.77 -37.33 18.59
CA PHE A 23 12.87 -36.88 17.52
C PHE A 23 12.58 -35.36 17.65
N VAL A 24 13.38 -34.56 16.96
CA VAL A 24 13.18 -33.15 16.56
C VAL A 24 14.15 -33.02 15.37
N LEU A 25 13.87 -32.61 14.13
CA LEU A 25 12.82 -31.85 13.46
C LEU A 25 13.06 -32.07 11.96
N SER A 26 12.05 -32.23 11.11
CA SER A 26 11.93 -31.49 9.85
C SER A 26 10.66 -31.84 9.09
N VAL A 27 10.04 -30.79 8.58
CA VAL A 27 8.72 -30.68 7.94
C VAL A 27 8.84 -30.85 6.43
N ALA A 28 7.69 -31.15 5.79
CA ALA A 28 7.35 -31.09 4.36
C ALA A 28 7.55 -32.40 3.57
N LEU A 29 6.45 -33.05 3.15
CA LEU A 29 5.71 -32.68 1.94
C LEU A 29 4.49 -33.62 1.76
N VAL A 30 3.32 -33.03 1.53
CA VAL A 30 2.02 -33.67 1.24
C VAL A 30 1.89 -33.92 -0.26
N ALA A 31 1.38 -35.08 -0.71
CA ALA A 31 0.50 -35.19 -1.89
C ALA A 31 -0.07 -36.61 -2.16
N PHE A 32 -1.41 -36.65 -2.37
CA PHE A 32 -2.15 -37.49 -3.33
C PHE A 32 -2.47 -39.00 -3.06
N VAL A 33 -3.56 -39.23 -2.35
CA VAL A 33 -4.85 -39.85 -2.80
C VAL A 33 -4.85 -40.85 -3.99
N VAL A 34 -5.22 -42.10 -3.64
CA VAL A 34 -6.15 -43.07 -4.32
C VAL A 34 -5.75 -43.74 -5.65
N LEU A 35 -5.65 -45.09 -5.65
CA LEU A 35 -6.59 -46.04 -6.32
C LEU A 35 -6.12 -47.50 -6.14
N ALA A 36 -7.08 -48.44 -6.12
CA ALA A 36 -6.99 -49.90 -6.40
C ALA A 36 -7.17 -50.88 -5.21
N VAL A 37 -8.43 -51.26 -4.97
CA VAL A 37 -8.82 -52.60 -4.50
C VAL A 37 -9.42 -53.34 -5.69
N ALA A 38 -8.87 -54.50 -6.01
CA ALA A 38 -9.38 -55.46 -6.99
C ALA A 38 -10.12 -56.61 -6.28
N PRO A 39 -11.10 -57.26 -6.96
CA PRO A 39 -11.14 -58.72 -6.88
C PRO A 39 -11.55 -59.38 -8.21
N ALA A 40 -10.83 -60.43 -8.63
CA ALA A 40 -11.34 -61.49 -9.49
C ALA A 40 -10.45 -62.74 -9.43
N ALA A 41 -11.10 -63.90 -9.56
CA ALA A 41 -10.66 -65.24 -9.26
C ALA A 41 -9.64 -65.86 -10.25
N SER A 42 -8.95 -66.92 -9.81
CA SER A 42 -8.99 -68.29 -10.39
C SER A 42 -7.65 -69.04 -10.31
N GLY A 43 -7.69 -70.33 -9.94
CA GLY A 43 -6.91 -71.37 -10.64
C GLY A 43 -5.66 -71.97 -9.97
N ALA A 44 -5.87 -73.07 -9.25
CA ALA A 44 -5.25 -74.40 -9.41
C ALA A 44 -3.72 -74.66 -9.37
N ARG A 45 -3.41 -75.86 -8.81
CA ARG A 45 -2.17 -76.69 -8.87
C ARG A 45 -1.09 -76.36 -7.83
N THR A 46 -0.40 -77.30 -7.15
CA THR A 46 -0.31 -78.78 -7.21
C THR A 46 0.51 -79.30 -6.01
N LEU A 47 0.09 -80.45 -5.46
CA LEU A 47 0.84 -81.66 -5.09
C LEU A 47 2.28 -81.63 -4.50
N ARG A 48 2.41 -82.44 -3.43
CA ARG A 48 3.53 -83.33 -3.00
C ARG A 48 4.77 -82.68 -2.39
N LYS A 49 5.56 -83.31 -1.51
CA LYS A 49 5.49 -84.43 -0.53
C LYS A 49 6.93 -84.58 0.00
N ALA A 50 7.15 -84.63 1.32
CA ALA A 50 8.22 -85.32 2.07
C ALA A 50 8.04 -84.87 3.53
N GLY A 51 7.89 -85.72 4.55
CA GLY A 51 8.63 -86.92 4.95
C GLY A 51 8.99 -86.65 6.42
N GLU A 52 8.20 -87.10 7.39
CA GLU A 52 8.31 -88.40 8.08
C GLU A 52 9.53 -88.49 9.03
N SER A 53 9.27 -88.51 10.33
CA SER A 53 9.87 -89.42 11.33
C SER A 53 9.52 -88.97 12.75
N GLY A 54 9.06 -89.90 13.59
CA GLY A 54 8.87 -89.64 15.02
C GLY A 54 7.89 -90.54 15.75
N GLN A 55 7.94 -91.84 15.50
CA GLN A 55 7.18 -92.84 16.24
C GLN A 55 7.79 -93.09 17.62
N ALA A 56 6.96 -93.10 18.66
CA ALA A 56 7.20 -93.90 19.86
C ALA A 56 5.86 -94.37 20.44
N GLY A 57 5.41 -95.52 19.95
CA GLY A 57 4.40 -96.33 20.63
C GLY A 57 5.01 -97.01 21.85
N GLY A 58 4.33 -96.90 22.99
CA GLY A 58 4.65 -97.60 24.22
C GLY A 58 3.48 -98.47 24.66
N LYS A 59 3.57 -99.76 24.30
CA LYS A 59 2.69 -100.91 24.62
C LYS A 59 1.92 -100.80 25.95
N PHE A 60 0.60 -101.01 25.85
CA PHE A 60 -0.19 -101.58 26.94
C PHE A 60 0.11 -103.09 27.01
N THR A 61 0.74 -103.54 28.08
CA THR A 61 0.70 -104.95 28.50
C THR A 61 0.19 -104.98 29.94
N ALA A 62 -0.72 -105.91 30.17
CA ALA A 62 -1.47 -106.07 31.38
C ALA A 62 -0.57 -106.57 32.51
N GLU A 63 -0.53 -105.79 33.58
CA GLU A 63 -0.33 -106.31 34.93
C GLU A 63 -1.38 -105.59 35.79
N SER A 64 -2.22 -106.37 36.44
CA SER A 64 -3.54 -105.99 36.96
C SER A 64 -3.51 -105.08 38.21
N ASP A 65 -2.49 -104.23 38.33
CA ASP A 65 -2.29 -103.30 39.46
C ASP A 65 -1.84 -101.88 39.04
N ARG A 66 -1.84 -101.56 37.73
CA ARG A 66 -1.20 -100.32 37.19
C ARG A 66 -2.06 -99.44 36.27
N THR A 67 -3.31 -99.79 35.99
CA THR A 67 -4.22 -99.00 35.14
C THR A 67 -4.88 -97.86 35.91
N ILE A 68 -5.32 -98.13 37.14
CA ILE A 68 -5.91 -97.13 38.04
C ILE A 68 -4.85 -96.09 38.45
N THR A 69 -3.61 -96.52 38.73
CA THR A 69 -2.48 -95.63 39.06
C THR A 69 -2.07 -94.71 37.91
N LYS A 70 -2.26 -95.15 36.65
CA LYS A 70 -2.04 -94.29 35.46
C LYS A 70 -3.10 -93.20 35.34
N VAL A 71 -4.37 -93.53 35.59
CA VAL A 71 -5.47 -92.54 35.59
C VAL A 71 -5.29 -91.55 36.75
N VAL A 72 -4.91 -92.02 37.94
CA VAL A 72 -4.62 -91.13 39.08
C VAL A 72 -3.41 -90.24 38.79
N LYS A 73 -2.33 -90.75 38.17
CA LYS A 73 -1.20 -89.91 37.73
C LYS A 73 -1.56 -88.91 36.62
N LEU A 74 -2.50 -89.25 35.73
CA LEU A 74 -2.99 -88.33 34.71
C LEU A 74 -3.84 -87.23 35.34
N LEU A 75 -4.74 -87.57 36.27
CA LEU A 75 -5.54 -86.60 37.02
C LEU A 75 -4.65 -85.70 37.91
N GLN A 76 -3.60 -86.25 38.51
CA GLN A 76 -2.60 -85.46 39.24
C GLN A 76 -1.87 -84.48 38.31
N LYS A 77 -1.47 -84.92 37.11
CA LYS A 77 -0.87 -84.04 36.09
C LYS A 77 -1.85 -82.97 35.59
N MET A 78 -3.12 -83.29 35.43
CA MET A 78 -4.14 -82.29 35.05
C MET A 78 -4.38 -81.27 36.17
N LEU A 79 -4.31 -81.70 37.44
CA LEU A 79 -4.40 -80.81 38.59
C LEU A 79 -3.18 -79.87 38.66
N ASP A 80 -1.97 -80.38 38.43
CA ASP A 80 -0.75 -79.58 38.44
C ASP A 80 -0.69 -78.64 37.23
N ASN A 81 -1.08 -79.10 36.03
CA ASN A 81 -1.23 -78.25 34.84
C ASN A 81 -2.26 -77.14 35.08
N SER A 82 -3.41 -77.44 35.70
CA SER A 82 -4.43 -76.43 36.00
C SER A 82 -3.95 -75.37 36.99
N LYS A 83 -3.12 -75.74 37.97
CA LYS A 83 -2.46 -74.77 38.85
C LYS A 83 -1.45 -73.91 38.10
N GLN A 84 -0.67 -74.51 37.21
CA GLN A 84 0.36 -73.82 36.43
C GLN A 84 -0.25 -72.86 35.39
N GLU A 85 -1.32 -73.28 34.71
CA GLU A 85 -2.14 -72.44 33.82
C GLU A 85 -2.79 -71.28 34.61
N GLY A 86 -3.29 -71.54 35.82
CA GLY A 86 -3.84 -70.49 36.68
C GLY A 86 -2.81 -69.43 37.14
N GLU A 87 -1.55 -69.81 37.34
CA GLU A 87 -0.47 -68.86 37.62
C GLU A 87 -0.06 -68.08 36.37
N GLN A 88 0.06 -68.75 35.22
CA GLN A 88 0.37 -68.11 33.93
C GLN A 88 -0.72 -67.12 33.50
N ASP A 89 -2.00 -67.47 33.66
CA ASP A 89 -3.12 -66.57 33.35
C ASP A 89 -3.14 -65.35 34.27
N ARG A 90 -2.81 -65.50 35.55
CA ARG A 90 -2.67 -64.36 36.47
C ARG A 90 -1.53 -63.43 36.06
N GLU A 91 -0.41 -63.98 35.62
CA GLU A 91 0.72 -63.19 35.14
C GLU A 91 0.40 -62.47 33.81
N LEU A 92 -0.21 -63.17 32.85
CA LEU A 92 -0.67 -62.61 31.58
C LEU A 92 -1.70 -61.51 31.79
N PHE A 93 -2.67 -61.72 32.68
CA PHE A 93 -3.68 -60.72 33.02
C PHE A 93 -3.04 -59.48 33.67
N ALA A 94 -2.07 -59.67 34.56
CA ALA A 94 -1.34 -58.54 35.15
C ALA A 94 -0.55 -57.74 34.10
N LYS A 95 0.14 -58.42 33.17
CA LYS A 95 0.86 -57.76 32.05
C LYS A 95 -0.08 -57.04 31.11
N HIS A 96 -1.19 -57.67 30.73
CA HIS A 96 -2.19 -57.07 29.85
C HIS A 96 -2.83 -55.83 30.50
N LYS A 97 -3.16 -55.91 31.79
CA LYS A 97 -3.69 -54.76 32.53
C LYS A 97 -2.71 -53.59 32.55
N CYS A 98 -1.43 -53.84 32.84
CA CYS A 98 -0.44 -52.76 32.85
C CYS A 98 -0.18 -52.18 31.47
N TYR A 99 -0.19 -52.99 30.40
CA TYR A 99 -0.17 -52.47 29.03
C TYR A 99 -1.37 -51.56 28.74
N CYS A 100 -2.59 -51.99 29.11
CA CYS A 100 -3.78 -51.17 28.94
C CYS A 100 -3.70 -49.85 29.73
N ASP A 101 -3.20 -49.89 30.97
CA ASP A 101 -3.08 -48.69 31.82
C ASP A 101 -2.03 -47.71 31.25
N ASP A 102 -0.87 -48.20 30.81
CA ASP A 102 0.21 -47.39 30.23
C ASP A 102 -0.20 -46.77 28.89
N GLU A 103 -0.77 -47.56 27.98
CA GLU A 103 -1.26 -47.06 26.69
C GLU A 103 -2.41 -46.06 26.90
N THR A 104 -3.34 -46.34 27.82
CA THR A 104 -4.44 -45.41 28.10
C THR A 104 -3.89 -44.08 28.63
N ALA A 105 -2.88 -44.11 29.51
CA ALA A 105 -2.23 -42.90 30.01
C ALA A 105 -1.49 -42.12 28.89
N ALA A 106 -0.73 -42.83 28.04
CA ALA A 106 0.01 -42.24 26.93
C ALA A 106 -0.92 -41.61 25.87
N LYS A 107 -1.98 -42.32 25.49
CA LYS A 107 -2.99 -41.80 24.55
C LYS A 107 -3.77 -40.63 25.14
N THR A 108 -4.16 -40.69 26.41
CA THR A 108 -4.86 -39.57 27.07
C THR A 108 -3.99 -38.31 27.10
N THR A 109 -2.69 -38.46 27.34
CA THR A 109 -1.73 -37.34 27.33
C THR A 109 -1.52 -36.78 25.92
N SER A 110 -1.44 -37.67 24.92
CA SER A 110 -1.34 -37.29 23.51
C SER A 110 -2.59 -36.53 23.06
N VAL A 111 -3.79 -37.01 23.41
CA VAL A 111 -5.07 -36.33 23.12
C VAL A 111 -5.11 -34.95 23.76
N LYS A 112 -4.73 -34.80 25.04
CA LYS A 112 -4.67 -33.48 25.69
C LYS A 112 -3.72 -32.52 24.99
N THR A 113 -2.57 -33.02 24.52
CA THR A 113 -1.58 -32.20 23.80
C THR A 113 -2.11 -31.77 22.44
N LEU A 114 -2.71 -32.70 21.68
CA LEU A 114 -3.34 -32.41 20.39
C LEU A 114 -4.50 -31.43 20.54
N MET A 115 -5.35 -31.57 21.56
CA MET A 115 -6.43 -30.62 21.83
C MET A 115 -5.92 -29.20 22.13
N LYS A 116 -4.81 -29.08 22.87
CA LYS A 116 -4.16 -27.77 23.07
C LYS A 116 -3.63 -27.19 21.76
N GLN A 117 -2.98 -28.01 20.93
CA GLN A 117 -2.47 -27.58 19.63
C GLN A 117 -3.60 -27.14 18.68
N ILE A 118 -4.72 -27.87 18.66
CA ILE A 118 -5.92 -27.48 17.90
C ILE A 118 -6.39 -26.10 18.34
N GLY A 119 -6.51 -25.86 19.65
CA GLY A 119 -6.88 -24.54 20.16
C GLY A 119 -5.90 -23.43 19.76
N LEU A 120 -4.58 -23.69 19.78
CA LEU A 120 -3.59 -22.72 19.30
C LEU A 120 -3.74 -22.44 17.80
N PHE A 121 -3.87 -23.49 16.98
CA PHE A 121 -4.05 -23.32 15.53
C PHE A 121 -5.36 -22.63 15.16
N GLU A 122 -6.44 -22.83 15.91
CA GLU A 122 -7.69 -22.10 15.71
C GLU A 122 -7.51 -20.59 15.99
N ASN A 123 -6.79 -20.22 17.05
CA ASN A 123 -6.46 -18.82 17.33
C ASN A 123 -5.57 -18.21 16.24
N ASP A 124 -4.55 -18.94 15.78
CA ASP A 124 -3.66 -18.49 14.71
C ASP A 124 -4.43 -18.30 13.39
N ILE A 125 -5.37 -19.20 13.05
CA ILE A 125 -6.24 -19.06 11.88
C ILE A 125 -7.09 -17.80 11.99
N GLN A 126 -7.70 -17.53 13.15
CA GLN A 126 -8.50 -16.32 13.35
C GLN A 126 -7.65 -15.04 13.23
N GLN A 127 -6.45 -15.05 13.79
CA GLN A 127 -5.51 -13.92 13.66
C GLN A 127 -5.11 -13.70 12.19
N LEU A 128 -4.77 -14.76 11.47
CA LEU A 128 -4.41 -14.69 10.05
C LEU A 128 -5.58 -14.19 9.20
N GLN A 129 -6.80 -14.68 9.44
CA GLN A 129 -8.00 -14.20 8.76
C GLN A 129 -8.26 -12.71 9.03
N GLY A 130 -8.12 -12.26 10.28
CA GLY A 130 -8.21 -10.84 10.63
C GLY A 130 -7.17 -9.99 9.92
N SER A 131 -5.90 -10.43 9.92
CA SER A 131 -4.81 -9.73 9.24
C SER A 131 -5.02 -9.67 7.72
N ASN A 132 -5.53 -10.74 7.10
CA ASN A 132 -5.80 -10.79 5.67
C ASN A 132 -6.92 -9.82 5.28
N SER A 133 -7.99 -9.74 6.09
CA SER A 133 -9.06 -8.77 5.88
C SER A 133 -8.57 -7.33 5.98
N LEU A 134 -7.76 -7.02 7.01
CA LEU A 134 -7.14 -5.71 7.17
C LEU A 134 -6.24 -5.35 5.98
N LEU A 135 -5.36 -6.28 5.59
CA LEU A 135 -4.43 -6.06 4.49
C LEU A 135 -5.16 -5.90 3.16
N SER A 136 -6.23 -6.65 2.92
CA SER A 136 -7.08 -6.49 1.74
C SER A 136 -7.74 -5.11 1.68
N SER A 137 -8.23 -4.59 2.81
CA SER A 137 -8.76 -3.22 2.87
C SER A 137 -7.69 -2.17 2.65
N GLN A 138 -6.49 -2.37 3.20
CA GLN A 138 -5.38 -1.44 3.00
C GLN A 138 -4.94 -1.40 1.54
N VAL A 139 -4.84 -2.56 0.88
CA VAL A 139 -4.52 -2.64 -0.56
C VAL A 139 -5.55 -1.87 -1.39
N ALA A 140 -6.84 -2.02 -1.09
CA ALA A 140 -7.88 -1.27 -1.80
C ALA A 140 -7.75 0.25 -1.60
N GLN A 141 -7.48 0.71 -0.37
CA GLN A 141 -7.25 2.13 -0.07
C GLN A 141 -5.99 2.66 -0.77
N LEU A 142 -4.88 1.94 -0.70
CA LEU A 142 -3.64 2.33 -1.37
C LEU A 142 -3.83 2.42 -2.88
N GLN A 143 -4.60 1.51 -3.49
CA GLN A 143 -4.91 1.58 -4.91
C GLN A 143 -5.69 2.86 -5.24
N THR A 144 -6.70 3.22 -4.43
CA THR A 144 -7.45 4.46 -4.64
C THR A 144 -6.59 5.71 -4.46
N ASP A 145 -5.67 5.70 -3.50
CA ASP A 145 -4.75 6.81 -3.24
C ASP A 145 -3.72 6.96 -4.37
N MET A 146 -3.24 5.84 -4.94
CA MET A 146 -2.36 5.85 -6.11
C MET A 146 -3.05 6.46 -7.33
N ASP A 147 -4.30 6.06 -7.59
CA ASP A 147 -5.08 6.59 -8.71
C ASP A 147 -5.37 8.09 -8.52
N ALA A 148 -5.70 8.51 -7.29
CA ALA A 148 -5.91 9.91 -6.95
C ALA A 148 -4.61 10.73 -7.11
N ASN A 149 -3.46 10.20 -6.69
CA ASN A 149 -2.17 10.86 -6.85
C ASN A 149 -1.79 11.00 -8.32
N ALA A 150 -2.02 9.94 -9.12
CA ALA A 150 -1.77 9.97 -10.55
C ALA A 150 -2.60 11.07 -11.24
N LYS A 151 -3.89 11.18 -10.92
CA LYS A 151 -4.76 12.26 -11.43
C LYS A 151 -4.29 13.65 -10.97
N ALA A 152 -3.97 13.81 -9.68
CA ALA A 152 -3.46 15.08 -9.16
C ALA A 152 -2.15 15.50 -9.85
N ARG A 153 -1.27 14.54 -10.18
CA ARG A 153 -0.04 14.76 -10.93
C ARG A 153 -0.32 15.22 -12.36
N THR A 154 -1.24 14.56 -13.07
CA THR A 154 -1.60 14.94 -14.44
C THR A 154 -2.25 16.31 -14.48
N ASP A 155 -3.14 16.61 -13.55
CA ASP A 155 -3.84 17.90 -13.47
C ASP A 155 -2.85 19.02 -13.13
N ALA A 156 -1.97 18.80 -12.16
CA ALA A 156 -0.93 19.77 -11.82
C ALA A 156 0.09 19.98 -12.94
N ALA A 157 0.38 18.96 -13.74
CA ALA A 157 1.24 19.09 -14.93
C ALA A 157 0.54 19.88 -16.03
N ALA A 158 -0.75 19.61 -16.28
CA ALA A 158 -1.56 20.34 -17.25
C ALA A 158 -1.70 21.82 -16.87
N LEU A 159 -1.98 22.11 -15.59
CA LEU A 159 -2.03 23.49 -15.08
C LEU A 159 -0.70 24.21 -15.23
N ARG A 160 0.43 23.56 -14.88
CA ARG A 160 1.76 24.15 -15.09
C ARG A 160 2.07 24.41 -16.56
N ALA A 161 1.69 23.50 -17.46
CA ALA A 161 1.87 23.68 -18.90
C ALA A 161 1.04 24.86 -19.42
N SER A 162 -0.24 24.95 -19.03
CA SER A 162 -1.12 26.07 -19.39
C SER A 162 -0.59 27.40 -18.86
N ALA A 163 -0.22 27.46 -17.58
CA ALA A 163 0.35 28.65 -16.96
C ALA A 163 1.67 29.08 -17.61
N LYS A 164 2.53 28.13 -18.00
CA LYS A 164 3.76 28.42 -18.75
C LYS A 164 3.46 29.06 -20.10
N THR A 165 2.51 28.50 -20.85
CA THR A 165 2.11 29.06 -22.15
C THR A 165 1.54 30.46 -22.00
N ALA A 166 0.67 30.69 -21.02
CA ALA A 166 0.11 32.01 -20.73
C ALA A 166 1.21 33.02 -20.36
N PHE A 167 2.15 32.62 -19.50
CA PHE A 167 3.28 33.46 -19.10
C PHE A 167 4.17 33.82 -20.29
N GLN A 168 4.45 32.87 -21.19
CA GLN A 168 5.25 33.15 -22.40
C GLN A 168 4.55 34.11 -23.35
N GLN A 169 3.23 33.99 -23.51
CA GLN A 169 2.44 34.94 -24.30
C GLN A 169 2.46 36.34 -23.69
N GLU A 170 2.26 36.44 -22.38
CA GLU A 170 2.32 37.71 -21.65
C GLU A 170 3.72 38.34 -21.71
N GLU A 171 4.79 37.54 -21.58
CA GLU A 171 6.17 38.00 -21.74
C GLU A 171 6.40 38.57 -23.15
N THR A 172 5.91 37.90 -24.20
CA THR A 172 6.02 38.42 -25.58
C THR A 172 5.22 39.70 -25.80
N ASP A 173 4.03 39.81 -25.20
CA ASP A 173 3.19 41.00 -25.32
C ASP A 173 3.80 42.20 -24.58
N LEU A 174 4.29 41.98 -23.35
CA LEU A 174 4.98 43.01 -22.56
C LEU A 174 6.27 43.46 -23.23
N THR A 175 7.07 42.55 -23.78
CA THR A 175 8.29 42.93 -24.51
C THR A 175 7.99 43.70 -25.80
N ALA A 176 6.92 43.33 -26.53
CA ALA A 176 6.45 44.10 -27.66
C ALA A 176 5.95 45.50 -27.24
N ALA A 177 5.21 45.60 -26.14
CA ALA A 177 4.73 46.87 -25.59
C ALA A 177 5.89 47.79 -25.16
N ILE A 178 6.94 47.25 -24.53
CA ILE A 178 8.17 48.01 -24.21
C ILE A 178 8.82 48.54 -25.49
N GLY A 179 8.86 47.74 -26.56
CA GLY A 179 9.36 48.17 -27.87
C GLY A 179 8.54 49.31 -28.48
N GLN A 180 7.21 49.20 -28.45
CA GLN A 180 6.28 50.24 -28.92
C GLN A 180 6.37 51.52 -28.09
N LEU A 181 6.48 51.42 -26.77
CA LEU A 181 6.70 52.57 -25.89
C LEU A 181 8.04 53.24 -26.20
N GLY A 182 9.09 52.47 -26.48
CA GLY A 182 10.38 53.01 -26.94
C GLY A 182 10.23 53.84 -28.22
N GLN A 183 9.55 53.30 -29.24
CA GLN A 183 9.29 54.03 -30.48
C GLN A 183 8.42 55.26 -30.27
N ALA A 184 7.41 55.19 -29.40
CA ALA A 184 6.56 56.33 -29.08
C ALA A 184 7.36 57.45 -28.38
N VAL A 185 8.28 57.10 -27.47
CA VAL A 185 9.20 58.05 -26.84
C VAL A 185 10.15 58.66 -27.87
N ASP A 186 10.68 57.88 -28.81
CA ASP A 186 11.55 58.40 -29.88
C ASP A 186 10.80 59.37 -30.80
N VAL A 187 9.56 59.07 -31.17
CA VAL A 187 8.70 59.97 -31.96
C VAL A 187 8.34 61.23 -31.18
N LEU A 188 7.99 61.11 -29.90
CA LEU A 188 7.73 62.27 -29.03
C LEU A 188 8.98 63.14 -28.87
N ALA A 189 10.16 62.53 -28.75
CA ALA A 189 11.43 63.26 -28.73
C ALA A 189 11.70 63.98 -30.07
N ALA A 190 11.42 63.34 -31.20
CA ALA A 190 11.60 63.93 -32.54
C ALA A 190 10.62 65.08 -32.84
N ILE A 191 9.39 65.02 -32.31
CA ILE A 191 8.37 66.07 -32.46
C ILE A 191 8.60 67.24 -31.48
N GLY A 192 9.54 67.11 -30.52
CA GLY A 192 9.82 68.16 -29.54
C GLY A 192 8.92 68.08 -28.29
N GLY A 193 8.35 66.92 -27.97
CA GLY A 193 7.58 66.68 -26.74
C GLY A 193 8.43 66.60 -25.47
N ASP A 194 9.77 66.53 -25.59
CA ASP A 194 10.71 66.62 -24.48
C ASP A 194 11.00 68.10 -24.12
N GLN A 195 9.98 68.80 -23.65
CA GLN A 195 10.06 70.22 -23.31
C GLN A 195 10.50 70.46 -21.84
N SER A 196 10.96 69.40 -21.16
CA SER A 196 11.35 69.45 -19.74
C SER A 196 12.69 70.16 -19.50
N LEU A 197 13.57 70.18 -20.51
CA LEU A 197 14.87 70.83 -20.43
C LEU A 197 14.86 72.14 -21.22
N GLN A 198 14.33 73.19 -20.59
CA GLN A 198 14.67 74.61 -20.84
C GLN A 198 14.42 75.22 -22.23
N ALA A 199 13.69 74.57 -23.13
CA ALA A 199 13.35 75.15 -24.41
C ALA A 199 11.84 75.25 -24.60
N ALA A 200 11.24 76.29 -24.01
CA ALA A 200 10.02 76.91 -24.53
C ALA A 200 10.26 77.57 -25.92
N ALA A 201 11.08 76.95 -26.77
CA ALA A 201 11.50 77.43 -28.06
C ALA A 201 10.58 76.93 -29.18
N ASP A 202 9.65 75.99 -28.93
CA ASP A 202 8.73 75.54 -29.98
C ASP A 202 7.61 76.53 -30.31
N HIS A 203 7.31 77.47 -29.41
CA HIS A 203 6.58 78.67 -29.82
C HIS A 203 7.34 79.36 -30.96
N THR A 204 8.68 79.42 -30.88
CA THR A 204 9.50 80.13 -31.86
C THR A 204 9.70 79.35 -33.15
N THR A 205 9.75 78.02 -33.16
CA THR A 205 9.89 77.22 -34.41
C THR A 205 8.55 77.02 -35.12
N PHE A 206 7.46 76.73 -34.40
CA PHE A 206 6.12 76.59 -34.99
C PHE A 206 5.52 77.94 -35.39
N MET A 207 5.85 79.03 -34.69
CA MET A 207 5.45 80.41 -35.07
C MET A 207 6.54 81.18 -35.82
N ALA A 208 7.72 80.61 -36.10
CA ALA A 208 8.75 81.29 -36.91
C ALA A 208 8.23 81.61 -38.32
N ASN A 209 7.43 80.70 -38.90
CA ASN A 209 6.83 80.88 -40.21
C ASN A 209 5.49 81.63 -40.20
N TYR A 210 4.90 81.84 -39.03
CA TYR A 210 3.63 82.56 -38.87
C TYR A 210 3.87 83.79 -38.01
N SER A 211 4.08 84.94 -38.66
CA SER A 211 4.09 86.24 -37.99
C SER A 211 2.71 86.50 -37.35
N LEU A 212 2.56 86.10 -36.09
CA LEU A 212 1.42 86.48 -35.25
C LEU A 212 1.36 87.98 -35.01
N VAL A 213 2.43 88.72 -35.31
CA VAL A 213 2.44 90.19 -35.27
C VAL A 213 1.46 90.76 -36.30
N ASN A 214 1.41 90.16 -37.51
CA ASN A 214 0.47 90.55 -38.56
C ASN A 214 -0.97 90.08 -38.26
N LEU A 215 -1.12 88.93 -37.59
CA LEU A 215 -2.42 88.46 -37.15
C LEU A 215 -2.99 89.38 -36.05
N ARG A 216 -2.15 89.79 -35.09
CA ARG A 216 -2.56 90.69 -34.00
C ARG A 216 -2.99 92.05 -34.52
N SER A 217 -2.28 92.62 -35.49
CA SER A 217 -2.68 93.90 -36.10
C SER A 217 -3.98 93.74 -36.91
N SER A 218 -4.09 92.70 -37.73
CA SER A 218 -5.30 92.40 -38.52
C SER A 218 -6.54 92.17 -37.65
N VAL A 219 -6.42 91.36 -36.59
CA VAL A 219 -7.50 91.09 -35.64
C VAL A 219 -7.88 92.33 -34.84
N LYS A 220 -6.90 93.15 -34.40
CA LYS A 220 -7.19 94.45 -33.79
C LYS A 220 -7.92 95.39 -34.74
N GLN A 221 -7.51 95.45 -36.01
CA GLN A 221 -8.16 96.28 -37.02
C GLN A 221 -9.61 95.83 -37.27
N ALA A 222 -9.83 94.53 -37.36
CA ALA A 222 -11.15 93.94 -37.53
C ALA A 222 -12.05 94.14 -36.29
N LEU A 223 -11.49 94.04 -35.07
CA LEU A 223 -12.21 94.33 -33.83
C LEU A 223 -12.58 95.82 -33.70
N LEU A 224 -11.68 96.73 -34.08
CA LEU A 224 -11.99 98.17 -34.11
C LEU A 224 -13.09 98.49 -35.13
N ALA A 225 -13.11 97.80 -36.27
CA ALA A 225 -14.18 97.94 -37.26
C ALA A 225 -15.51 97.30 -36.81
N ALA A 226 -15.45 96.20 -36.05
CA ALA A 226 -16.62 95.50 -35.53
C ALA A 226 -17.15 96.08 -34.20
N ASN A 227 -16.42 97.01 -33.58
CA ASN A 227 -16.80 97.69 -32.32
C ASN A 227 -18.14 98.43 -32.42
N THR A 228 -18.61 98.75 -33.64
CA THR A 228 -19.93 99.35 -33.90
C THR A 228 -21.08 98.33 -33.93
N PHE A 229 -20.78 97.03 -34.00
CA PHE A 229 -21.75 95.94 -34.12
C PHE A 229 -21.80 95.02 -32.89
N LEU A 230 -20.85 95.11 -31.97
CA LEU A 230 -20.80 94.29 -30.75
C LEU A 230 -21.28 95.05 -29.51
N ALA A 231 -21.95 94.33 -28.60
CA ALA A 231 -22.32 94.85 -27.28
C ALA A 231 -21.06 95.02 -26.40
N PRO A 232 -21.03 96.03 -25.49
CA PRO A 232 -19.87 96.35 -24.65
C PRO A 232 -19.40 95.19 -23.76
N ALA A 233 -20.30 94.27 -23.38
CA ALA A 233 -19.96 93.09 -22.60
C ALA A 233 -19.10 92.07 -23.39
N GLU A 234 -19.33 91.92 -24.69
CA GLU A 234 -18.58 90.97 -25.53
C GLU A 234 -17.21 91.52 -25.93
N LEU A 235 -17.08 92.85 -26.06
CA LEU A 235 -15.81 93.55 -26.26
C LEU A 235 -14.84 93.32 -25.10
N SER A 236 -15.33 93.34 -23.86
CA SER A 236 -14.50 93.10 -22.68
C SER A 236 -13.91 91.68 -22.64
N LYS A 237 -14.66 90.68 -23.14
CA LYS A 237 -14.19 89.28 -23.22
C LYS A 237 -13.17 89.10 -24.35
N ALA A 238 -13.38 89.77 -25.48
CA ALA A 238 -12.43 89.75 -26.61
C ALA A 238 -11.11 90.46 -26.25
N ASP A 239 -11.16 91.60 -25.57
CA ASP A 239 -9.96 92.29 -25.10
C ASP A 239 -9.24 91.51 -24.00
N ALA A 240 -9.98 90.89 -23.06
CA ALA A 240 -9.39 90.00 -22.06
C ALA A 240 -8.66 88.80 -22.71
N PHE A 241 -9.19 88.27 -23.82
CA PHE A 241 -8.55 87.19 -24.57
C PHE A 241 -7.26 87.65 -25.29
N LEU A 242 -7.22 88.89 -25.79
CA LEU A 242 -6.04 89.47 -26.47
C LEU A 242 -4.96 90.01 -25.51
N GLN A 243 -5.35 90.35 -24.28
CA GLN A 243 -4.45 90.86 -23.24
C GLN A 243 -3.90 89.77 -22.34
N ALA A 244 -4.58 88.62 -22.23
CA ALA A 244 -4.01 87.47 -21.55
C ALA A 244 -2.72 87.04 -22.28
N PRO A 245 -1.54 87.09 -21.62
CA PRO A 245 -0.37 86.43 -22.17
C PRO A 245 -0.76 84.96 -22.36
N PHE A 246 -0.59 84.44 -23.58
CA PHE A 246 -0.77 83.01 -23.83
C PHE A 246 0.25 82.27 -22.95
N THR A 247 -0.17 81.83 -21.77
CA THR A 247 0.64 81.06 -20.82
C THR A 247 0.78 79.63 -21.33
N GLY A 248 1.21 79.50 -22.59
CA GLY A 248 1.29 78.29 -23.40
C GLY A 248 2.32 77.27 -22.92
N ALA A 249 2.53 77.15 -21.62
CA ALA A 249 3.30 76.11 -21.00
C ALA A 249 2.42 74.88 -20.72
N TYR A 250 1.85 74.28 -21.77
CA TYR A 250 1.48 72.85 -21.72
C TYR A 250 2.72 71.95 -21.82
N ALA A 251 3.91 72.56 -21.82
CA ALA A 251 5.24 71.97 -21.84
C ALA A 251 5.63 71.28 -20.53
N ALA A 252 5.25 71.83 -19.38
CA ALA A 252 5.75 71.38 -18.08
C ALA A 252 5.17 70.01 -17.68
N SER A 253 3.87 69.78 -17.90
CA SER A 253 3.23 68.50 -17.57
C SER A 253 3.57 67.39 -18.58
N SER A 254 3.72 67.72 -19.86
CA SER A 254 4.07 66.74 -20.90
C SER A 254 5.54 66.32 -20.82
N GLY A 255 6.46 67.24 -20.53
CA GLY A 255 7.88 66.95 -20.35
C GLY A 255 8.19 66.10 -19.11
N GLU A 256 7.48 66.30 -17.99
CA GLU A 256 7.64 65.47 -16.79
C GLU A 256 7.17 64.02 -17.04
N ILE A 257 6.05 63.85 -17.75
CA ILE A 257 5.55 62.52 -18.14
C ILE A 257 6.52 61.81 -19.08
N VAL A 258 7.07 62.50 -20.09
CA VAL A 258 8.08 61.93 -20.99
C VAL A 258 9.38 61.60 -20.25
N GLY A 259 9.76 62.41 -19.25
CA GLY A 259 10.90 62.13 -18.36
C GLY A 259 10.70 60.86 -17.53
N ILE A 260 9.52 60.69 -16.92
CA ILE A 260 9.15 59.46 -16.18
C ILE A 260 9.14 58.25 -17.12
N LEU A 261 8.57 58.38 -18.33
CA LEU A 261 8.55 57.30 -19.33
C LEU A 261 9.95 56.90 -19.80
N LYS A 262 10.89 57.86 -19.91
CA LYS A 262 12.31 57.59 -20.19
C LYS A 262 13.01 56.90 -19.01
N GLN A 263 12.63 57.21 -17.77
CA GLN A 263 13.19 56.61 -16.56
C GLN A 263 12.68 55.17 -16.31
N MET A 264 11.51 54.82 -16.85
CA MET A 264 10.89 53.48 -16.70
C MET A 264 11.36 52.44 -17.73
N LYS A 265 12.12 52.86 -18.75
CA LYS A 265 12.75 51.97 -19.74
C LYS A 265 14.01 51.32 -19.16
#